data_AF-A0A4U9TQS6-F1
#
_entry.id   AF-A0A4U9TQS6-F1
#
_cell.length_a   1.000
_cell.length_b   1.000
_cell.length_c   1.000
_cell.angle_alpha   90.00
_cell.angle_beta   90.00
_cell.angle_gamma   90.00
#
_symmetry.space_group_name_H-M   'P 1'
#
loop_
_entity.id
_entity.type
_entity.pdbx_description
1 polymer ?
#
loop_
_entity_poly.entity_id
_entity_poly.type
_entity_poly.pdbx_seq_one_letter_code
_entity_poly.pdbx_strand_id
1 'polypeptide(L)'
;MSKLADDMLSALPGLATVAIIFLIARLFNQLLRILFNAVERGQMQLPGLHPETVGATRRLTSAALWLFTLTLAYPYLPGANSDAFKA
;
A
#
# COMPACT_ATOMS: atom_id res chain seq x y z
N MET A 1 14.33 22.55 25.47
CA MET A 1 14.25 22.70 24.00
C MET A 1 14.80 21.48 23.24
N SER A 2 15.78 20.71 23.76
CA SER A 2 16.40 19.57 23.06
C SER A 2 15.52 18.31 22.92
N LYS A 3 14.62 18.03 23.87
CA LYS A 3 13.77 16.83 23.82
C LYS A 3 12.85 16.73 22.60
N LEU A 4 12.32 17.86 22.12
CA LEU A 4 11.48 17.90 20.91
C LEU A 4 12.29 17.54 19.65
N ALA A 5 13.56 17.96 19.58
CA ALA A 5 14.41 17.66 18.43
C ALA A 5 14.78 16.17 18.38
N ASP A 6 15.09 15.56 19.53
CA ASP A 6 15.35 14.11 19.63
C ASP A 6 14.11 13.26 19.29
N ASP A 7 12.92 13.67 19.74
CA ASP A 7 11.68 12.95 19.43
C ASP A 7 11.30 13.02 17.93
N MET A 8 11.60 14.13 17.25
CA MET A 8 11.40 14.20 15.80
C MET A 8 12.41 13.33 15.03
N LEU A 9 13.64 13.25 15.51
CA LEU A 9 14.69 12.44 14.88
C LEU A 9 14.43 10.93 15.09
N SER A 10 13.91 10.54 16.24
CA SER A 10 13.57 9.15 16.56
C SER A 10 12.35 8.62 15.79
N ALA A 11 11.50 9.50 15.25
CA ALA A 11 10.37 9.15 14.38
C ALA A 11 10.77 8.90 12.91
N LEU A 12 11.92 9.41 12.46
CA LEU A 12 12.39 9.27 11.07
C LEU A 12 12.53 7.81 10.59
N PRO A 13 13.07 6.85 11.39
CA PRO A 13 13.19 5.46 10.96
C PRO A 13 11.84 4.78 10.72
N GLY A 14 10.83 5.09 11.54
CA GLY A 14 9.46 4.59 11.37
C GLY A 14 8.82 5.10 10.08
N LEU A 15 8.95 6.42 9.84
CA LEU A 15 8.46 7.04 8.60
C LEU A 15 9.18 6.52 7.35
N ALA A 16 10.50 6.28 7.43
CA ALA A 16 11.26 5.65 6.35
C ALA A 16 10.75 4.23 6.07
N THR A 17 10.42 3.47 7.11
CA THR A 17 9.83 2.12 6.98
C THR A 17 8.45 2.18 6.30
N VAL A 18 7.58 3.10 6.72
CA VAL A 18 6.28 3.34 6.08
C VAL A 18 6.46 3.70 4.60
N ALA A 19 7.41 4.58 4.29
CA ALA A 19 7.71 4.97 2.92
C ALA A 19 8.15 3.78 2.06
N ILE A 20 8.99 2.89 2.60
CA ILE A 20 9.43 1.66 1.92
C ILE A 20 8.24 0.72 1.67
N ILE A 21 7.40 0.47 2.68
CA ILE A 21 6.19 -0.37 2.54
C ILE A 21 5.29 0.20 1.43
N PHE A 22 5.07 1.51 1.44
CA PHE A 22 4.24 2.20 0.44
C PHE A 22 4.85 2.12 -0.96
N LEU A 23 6.18 2.22 -1.08
CA LEU A 23 6.90 2.07 -2.35
C LEU A 23 6.70 0.66 -2.94
N ILE A 24 6.84 -0.36 -2.10
CA ILE A 24 6.66 -1.77 -2.50
C ILE A 24 5.21 -1.99 -2.92
N ALA A 25 4.24 -1.56 -2.13
CA ALA A 25 2.82 -1.67 -2.46
C ALA A 25 2.47 -0.98 -3.79
N ARG A 26 3.03 0.22 -4.02
CA ARG A 26 2.88 0.95 -5.28
C ARG A 26 3.46 0.16 -6.45
N LEU A 27 4.61 -0.46 -6.28
CA LEU A 27 5.25 -1.28 -7.32
C LEU A 27 4.39 -2.50 -7.67
N PHE A 28 3.88 -3.22 -6.66
CA PHE A 28 2.95 -4.34 -6.87
C PHE A 28 1.67 -3.90 -7.60
N ASN A 29 1.06 -2.79 -7.18
CA ASN A 29 -0.12 -2.25 -7.86
C ASN A 29 0.18 -1.88 -9.32
N GLN A 30 1.38 -1.35 -9.60
CA GLN A 30 1.80 -1.02 -10.96
C GLN A 30 1.99 -2.27 -11.83
N LEU A 31 2.63 -3.32 -11.29
CA LEU A 31 2.79 -4.60 -11.98
C LEU A 31 1.45 -5.24 -12.31
N LEU A 32 0.53 -5.31 -11.33
CA LEU A 32 -0.82 -5.81 -11.56
C LEU A 32 -1.54 -5.01 -12.65
N ARG A 33 -1.40 -3.69 -12.65
CA ARG A 33 -1.95 -2.81 -13.69
C ARG A 33 -1.46 -3.21 -15.09
N ILE A 34 -0.16 -3.47 -15.23
CA ILE A 34 0.44 -3.87 -16.50
C ILE A 34 -0.08 -5.25 -16.93
N LEU A 35 -0.14 -6.20 -16.00
CA LEU A 35 -0.66 -7.55 -16.26
C LEU A 35 -2.14 -7.53 -16.68
N PHE A 36 -3.01 -6.86 -15.92
CA PHE A 36 -4.43 -6.74 -16.25
C PHE A 36 -4.63 -6.01 -17.58
N ASN A 37 -3.88 -4.95 -17.85
CA ASN A 37 -3.94 -4.25 -19.14
C ASN A 37 -3.46 -5.15 -20.32
N ALA A 38 -2.51 -6.05 -20.09
CA ALA A 38 -2.05 -7.01 -21.11
C ALA A 38 -3.10 -8.08 -21.40
N VAL A 39 -3.80 -8.56 -20.37
CA VAL A 39 -4.96 -9.47 -20.49
C VAL A 39 -6.10 -8.79 -21.24
N GLU A 40 -6.43 -7.54 -20.90
CA GLU A 40 -7.51 -6.76 -21.50
C GLU A 40 -7.26 -6.43 -22.99
N ARG A 41 -5.99 -6.31 -23.40
CA ARG A 41 -5.59 -6.13 -24.81
C ARG A 41 -5.73 -7.39 -25.67
N GLY A 42 -6.27 -8.49 -25.13
CA GLY A 42 -6.63 -9.68 -25.89
C GLY A 42 -5.47 -10.65 -26.16
N GLN A 43 -4.32 -10.50 -25.49
CA GLN A 43 -3.20 -11.45 -25.62
C GLN A 43 -3.41 -12.73 -24.79
N MET A 44 -4.32 -12.73 -23.81
CA MET A 44 -4.71 -13.91 -23.03
C MET A 44 -6.21 -13.85 -22.73
N GLN A 45 -7.02 -14.69 -23.40
CA GLN A 45 -8.41 -14.91 -23.01
C GLN A 45 -8.42 -15.90 -21.84
N LEU A 46 -8.61 -15.41 -20.61
CA LEU A 46 -8.80 -16.24 -19.43
C LEU A 46 -10.26 -16.74 -19.42
N PRO A 47 -10.53 -18.05 -19.58
CA PRO A 47 -11.87 -18.58 -19.54
C PRO A 47 -12.48 -18.33 -18.15
N GLY A 48 -13.44 -17.40 -18.06
CA GLY A 48 -14.08 -16.96 -16.82
C GLY A 48 -13.88 -15.48 -16.44
N LEU A 49 -12.91 -14.80 -17.04
CA LEU A 49 -12.67 -13.35 -16.87
C LEU A 49 -13.09 -12.63 -18.15
N HIS A 50 -14.35 -12.20 -18.19
CA HIS A 50 -14.82 -11.39 -19.30
C HIS A 50 -14.16 -10.00 -19.24
N PRO A 51 -13.79 -9.38 -20.38
CA PRO A 51 -13.19 -8.05 -20.41
C PRO A 51 -13.98 -7.00 -19.61
N GLU A 52 -15.31 -7.13 -19.58
CA GLU A 52 -16.19 -6.27 -18.79
C GLU A 52 -15.95 -6.32 -17.26
N THR A 53 -15.43 -7.43 -16.71
CA THR A 53 -15.20 -7.58 -15.26
C THR A 53 -13.74 -7.33 -14.85
N VAL A 54 -12.80 -7.31 -15.80
CA VAL A 54 -11.36 -7.07 -15.56
C VAL A 54 -11.14 -5.75 -14.81
N GLY A 55 -11.86 -4.70 -15.20
CA GLY A 55 -11.81 -3.40 -14.52
C GLY A 55 -12.26 -3.45 -13.06
N ALA A 56 -13.31 -4.22 -12.76
CA ALA A 56 -13.83 -4.39 -11.41
C ALA A 56 -12.84 -5.18 -10.53
N THR A 57 -12.34 -6.32 -11.03
CA THR A 57 -11.35 -7.14 -10.31
C THR A 57 -10.08 -6.35 -10.03
N ARG A 58 -9.57 -5.59 -11.01
CA ARG A 58 -8.39 -4.74 -10.82
C ARG A 58 -8.58 -3.71 -9.71
N ARG A 59 -9.76 -3.06 -9.63
CA ARG A 59 -10.08 -2.09 -8.57
C ARG A 59 -10.15 -2.77 -7.21
N LEU A 60 -10.79 -3.93 -7.12
CA LEU A 60 -10.88 -4.72 -5.88
C LEU A 60 -9.51 -5.18 -5.39
N THR A 61 -8.67 -5.74 -6.27
CA THR A 61 -7.30 -6.14 -5.92
C THR A 61 -6.46 -4.95 -5.47
N SER A 62 -6.59 -3.81 -6.16
CA SER A 62 -5.89 -2.59 -5.76
C SER A 62 -6.34 -2.10 -4.38
N ALA A 63 -7.65 -2.13 -4.10
CA ALA A 63 -8.19 -1.76 -2.81
C ALA A 63 -7.73 -2.71 -1.69
N ALA A 64 -7.73 -4.01 -1.94
CA ALA A 64 -7.23 -5.02 -0.99
C ALA A 64 -5.74 -4.81 -0.68
N LEU A 65 -4.92 -4.53 -1.70
CA LEU A 65 -3.51 -4.19 -1.51
C LEU A 65 -3.34 -2.92 -0.67
N TRP A 66 -4.15 -1.89 -0.92
CA TRP A 66 -4.11 -0.66 -0.12
C TRP A 66 -4.48 -0.92 1.34
N LEU A 67 -5.53 -1.70 1.61
CA LEU A 67 -5.92 -2.08 2.97
C LEU A 67 -4.80 -2.85 3.68
N PHE A 68 -4.22 -3.86 3.01
CA PHE A 68 -3.12 -4.63 3.55
C PHE A 68 -1.88 -3.76 3.86
N THR A 69 -1.56 -2.84 2.94
CA THR A 69 -0.46 -1.87 3.09
C THR A 69 -0.68 -0.99 4.32
N LEU A 70 -1.91 -0.49 4.53
CA LEU A 70 -2.27 0.29 5.71
C LEU A 70 -2.10 -0.51 7.00
N THR A 71 -2.55 -1.77 7.02
CA THR A 71 -2.38 -2.66 8.18
C THR A 71 -0.91 -2.88 8.53
N LEU A 72 -0.05 -3.07 7.52
CA LEU A 72 1.40 -3.25 7.73
C LEU A 72 2.13 -1.96 8.10
N ALA A 73 1.71 -0.82 7.55
CA ALA A 73 2.34 0.47 7.81
C ALA A 73 1.95 1.05 9.18
N TYR A 74 0.73 0.78 9.65
CA TYR A 74 0.18 1.28 10.91
C TYR A 74 1.14 1.18 12.11
N PRO A 75 1.76 0.04 12.44
CA PRO A 75 2.64 -0.08 13.60
C PRO A 75 3.90 0.80 13.53
N TYR A 76 4.30 1.25 12.34
CA TYR A 76 5.49 2.08 12.13
C TYR A 76 5.15 3.58 12.05
N LEU A 77 3.87 3.95 12.07
CA LEU A 77 3.49 5.34 12.16
C LEU A 77 3.85 5.88 13.54
N PRO A 78 4.51 7.05 13.60
CA PRO A 78 4.82 7.69 14.87
C PRO A 78 3.51 7.97 15.60
N GLY A 79 3.43 7.53 16.85
CA GLY A 79 2.22 7.66 17.66
C GLY A 79 1.37 6.39 17.77
N ALA A 80 1.57 5.36 16.94
CA ALA A 80 0.81 4.10 16.97
C ALA A 80 0.89 3.34 18.31
N ASN A 81 1.94 3.58 19.10
CA ASN A 81 2.10 3.04 20.45
C ASN A 81 2.17 4.12 21.55
N SER A 82 2.05 5.40 21.19
CA SER A 82 2.24 6.52 22.13
C SER A 82 0.94 6.83 22.89
N ASP A 83 1.09 7.34 24.12
CA ASP A 83 -0.03 7.78 24.96
C ASP A 83 -0.82 8.95 24.34
N ALA A 84 -0.31 9.61 23.30
CA ALA A 84 -1.06 10.63 22.54
C ALA A 84 -2.23 10.05 21.72
N PHE A 85 -2.27 8.73 21.49
CA PHE A 85 -3.34 8.02 20.78
C PHE A 85 -4.06 6.96 21.64
N LYS A 86 -3.54 6.64 22.82
CA LYS A 86 -4.28 5.90 23.84
C LYS A 86 -5.15 6.91 24.60
N ALA A 87 -6.39 7.06 24.13
CA ALA A 87 -7.42 7.79 24.86
C ALA A 87 -7.65 7.18 26.25
#